data_AF-E9CQU0-F1
#
_entry.id   AF-E9CQU0-F1
#
_cell.length_a   1.000
_cell.length_b   1.000
_cell.length_c   1.000
_cell.angle_alpha   90.00
_cell.angle_beta   90.00
_cell.angle_gamma   90.00
#
_symmetry.space_group_name_H-M   'P 1'
#
loop_
_entity.id
_entity.type
_entity.pdbx_description
1 polymer ?
#
loop_
_entity_poly.entity_id
_entity_poly.type
_entity_poly.pdbx_seq_one_letter_code
_entity_poly.pdbx_strand_id
1 'polypeptide(L)' 'MDAKLFDRLKESMAQMNEIIDGERAPSREFQVSAVQVKTIRQATGLSQPVFAALISVSVGTL' A
#
# COMPACT_ATOMS: atom_id res chain seq x y z
N MET A 1 -19.52 10.08 24.11
CA MET A 1 -18.77 9.37 23.05
C MET A 1 -19.76 8.55 22.25
N ASP A 2 -19.62 8.52 20.93
CA ASP A 2 -20.41 7.63 20.07
C ASP A 2 -20.02 6.16 20.35
N ALA A 3 -20.98 5.33 20.74
CA ALA A 3 -20.74 3.92 21.08
C ALA A 3 -20.16 3.13 19.91
N LYS A 4 -20.57 3.44 18.68
CA LYS A 4 -20.05 2.79 17.47
C LYS A 4 -18.59 3.15 17.22
N LEU A 5 -18.20 4.39 17.51
CA LEU A 5 -16.81 4.81 17.41
C LEU A 5 -15.93 4.06 18.41
N PHE A 6 -16.42 3.90 19.64
CA PHE A 6 -15.70 3.17 20.68
C PHE A 6 -15.56 1.67 20.36
N ASP A 7 -16.62 1.05 19.84
CA ASP A 7 -16.58 -0.37 19.45
C ASP A 7 -15.62 -0.60 18.28
N ARG A 8 -15.62 0.29 17.27
CA ARG A 8 -14.65 0.24 16.16
C ARG A 8 -13.21 0.40 16.63
N LEU A 9 -12.96 1.23 17.64
CA LEU A 9 -11.62 1.41 18.19
C LEU A 9 -11.14 0.13 18.89
N LYS A 10 -11.98 -0.47 19.74
CA LYS A 10 -11.66 -1.75 20.39
C LYS A 10 -11.37 -2.85 19.37
N GLU A 11 -12.19 -2.95 18.32
CA GLU A 11 -11.99 -3.91 17.24
C GLU A 11 -10.64 -3.69 16.54
N SER A 12 -10.29 -2.43 16.21
CA SER A 12 -9.01 -2.11 15.58
C SER A 12 -7.81 -2.47 16.46
N MET A 13 -7.92 -2.33 17.78
CA MET A 13 -6.85 -2.70 18.72
C MET A 13 -6.68 -4.22 18.82
N ALA A 14 -7.78 -4.98 18.80
CA ALA A 14 -7.73 -6.44 18.76
C ALA A 14 -7.06 -6.94 17.47
N GLN A 15 -7.46 -6.39 16.33
CA GLN A 15 -6.86 -6.70 15.02
C GLN A 15 -5.36 -6.39 14.98
N MET A 16 -4.91 -5.33 15.67
CA MET A 16 -3.49 -5.00 15.76
C MET A 16 -2.69 -6.10 16.48
N ASN A 17 -3.20 -6.64 17.58
CA ASN A 17 -2.53 -7.72 18.31
C ASN A 17 -2.48 -9.00 17.47
N GLU A 18 -3.60 -9.38 16.82
CA GLU A 18 -3.65 -10.55 15.92
C GLU A 18 -2.62 -10.44 14.77
N ILE A 19 -2.35 -9.22 14.27
CA ILE A 19 -1.32 -8.98 13.26
C ILE A 19 0.09 -9.15 13.84
N ILE A 20 0.34 -8.65 15.06
CA ILE A 20 1.65 -8.80 15.74
C ILE A 20 1.95 -10.27 16.02
N ASP A 21 0.94 -11.03 16.46
CA ASP A 21 1.05 -12.44 16.80
C ASP A 21 1.07 -13.36 15.54
N GLY A 22 0.86 -12.79 14.35
CA GLY A 22 0.87 -13.49 13.07
C GLY A 22 -0.41 -14.30 12.78
N GLU A 23 -1.46 -14.14 13.59
CA GLU A 23 -2.74 -14.82 13.43
C GLU A 23 -3.61 -14.17 12.34
N ARG A 24 -3.39 -12.88 12.04
CA ARG A 24 -4.09 -12.12 11.01
C ARG A 24 -3.11 -11.43 10.05
N ALA A 25 -3.38 -11.50 8.75
CA ALA A 25 -2.65 -10.72 7.77
C ALA A 25 -3.01 -9.21 7.85
N PRO A 26 -2.04 -8.29 7.70
CA PRO A 26 -2.32 -6.86 7.69
C PRO A 26 -3.38 -6.48 6.65
N SER A 27 -4.40 -5.71 7.05
CA SER A 27 -5.51 -5.32 6.15
C SER A 27 -5.11 -4.48 4.93
N ARG A 28 -3.86 -4.01 4.83
CA ARG A 28 -3.38 -3.19 3.69
C ARG A 28 -2.07 -3.73 3.15
N GLU A 29 -2.16 -4.80 2.37
CA GLU A 29 -1.10 -5.23 1.47
C GLU A 29 -1.44 -4.78 0.04
N PHE A 30 -0.56 -4.00 -0.57
CA PHE A 30 -0.67 -3.66 -1.99
C PHE A 30 0.45 -4.36 -2.75
N GLN A 31 0.09 -5.38 -3.53
CA GLN A 31 1.02 -6.00 -4.45
C GLN A 31 1.02 -5.22 -5.78
N VAL A 32 2.14 -4.58 -6.08
CA VAL A 32 2.37 -3.91 -7.37
C VAL A 32 3.32 -4.77 -8.19
N SER A 33 2.78 -5.39 -9.24
CA SER A 33 3.53 -6.17 -10.23
C SER A 33 4.22 -5.26 -11.26
N ALA A 34 5.27 -5.77 -11.90
CA ALA A 34 5.97 -5.05 -12.97
C ALA A 34 5.06 -4.65 -14.15
N VAL A 35 4.03 -5.46 -14.45
CA VAL A 35 3.01 -5.15 -15.47
C VAL A 35 2.23 -3.90 -15.07
N GLN A 36 1.82 -3.81 -13.81
CA GLN A 36 1.11 -2.64 -13.29
C GLN A 36 1.99 -1.38 -13.30
N VAL A 37 3.29 -1.48 -12.99
CA VAL A 37 4.22 -0.35 -13.09
C VAL A 37 4.26 0.24 -14.51
N LYS A 38 4.30 -0.62 -15.55
CA LYS A 38 4.26 -0.18 -16.95
C LYS A 38 2.94 0.49 -17.31
N THR A 39 1.81 -0.08 -16.89
CA THR A 39 0.48 0.49 -17.13
C THR A 39 0.31 1.84 -16.45
N ILE A 40 0.76 1.99 -15.19
CA ILE A 40 0.72 3.25 -14.44
C ILE A 40 1.58 4.32 -15.13
N ARG A 41 2.79 3.97 -15.59
CA ARG A 41 3.62 4.90 -16.36
C ARG A 41 2.94 5.34 -17.66
N GLN A 42 2.35 4.43 -18.41
CA GLN A 42 1.64 4.76 -19.65
C GLN A 42 0.44 5.68 -19.38
N ALA A 43 -0.33 5.40 -18.33
CA ALA A 43 -1.49 6.20 -17.94
C ALA A 43 -1.10 7.63 -17.50
N THR A 44 0.09 7.81 -16.91
CA THR A 44 0.60 9.13 -16.53
C THR A 44 1.20 9.91 -17.70
N GLY A 45 1.44 9.27 -18.86
CA GLY A 45 2.06 9.91 -20.03
C GLY A 45 3.53 10.27 -19.82
N LEU A 46 4.16 9.80 -18.74
CA LEU A 46 5.52 10.14 -18.38
C LEU A 46 6.54 9.26 -19.12
N SER A 47 7.66 9.88 -19.52
CA SER A 47 8.83 9.13 -19.98
C SER A 47 9.42 8.33 -18.81
N GLN A 48 10.12 7.23 -19.11
CA GLN A 48 10.71 6.35 -18.09
C GLN A 48 11.66 7.09 -17.12
N PRO A 49 12.54 8.02 -17.56
CA PRO A 49 13.38 8.78 -16.63
C PRO A 49 12.59 9.66 -15.68
N VAL A 50 11.55 10.33 -16.18
CA VAL A 50 10.70 11.24 -15.37
C VAL A 50 9.88 10.44 -14.37
N PHE A 51 9.35 9.29 -14.78
CA PHE A 51 8.61 8.39 -13.91
C PHE A 51 9.49 7.76 -12.82
N ALA A 52 10.71 7.34 -13.16
CA ALA A 52 11.68 6.80 -12.20
C ALA A 52 12.09 7.84 -11.15
N ALA A 53 12.32 9.09 -11.56
CA ALA A 53 12.58 10.20 -10.66
C ALA A 53 11.40 10.49 -9.71
N LEU A 54 10.17 10.40 -10.22
CA LEU A 54 8.95 10.66 -9.44
C LEU A 54 8.73 9.63 -8.32
N ILE A 55 9.11 8.37 -8.54
CA ILE A 55 9.02 7.31 -7.52
C ILE A 55 10.35 7.06 -6.79
N SER A 56 11.35 7.93 -6.98
CA SER A 56 12.66 7.89 -6.32
C SER A 56 13.45 6.59 -6.52
N VAL A 57 13.46 6.05 -7.75
CA VAL A 57 14.27 4.88 -8.12
C VAL A 57 15.14 5.16 -9.35
N SER A 58 16.17 4.32 -9.56
CA SER A 58 17.01 4.43 -10.74
C SER A 58 16.29 3.92 -11.99
N VAL A 59 16.64 4.47 -13.16
CA VAL A 59 16.07 4.01 -14.44
C VAL A 59 16.42 2.55 -14.73
N GLY A 60 17.58 2.07 -14.28
CA GLY A 60 17.99 0.67 -14.46
C GLY A 60 17.25 -0.33 -13.57
N THR A 61 16.55 0.16 -12.54
CA THR A 61 15.72 -0.66 -11.64
C THR A 61 14.30 -0.89 -12.19
N LEU A 62 13.87 -0.06 -13.15
CA LEU A 62 12.48 0.11 -13.58
C LEU A 62 12.27 -0.40 -15.01
#